data_AF-A0ABD1QZ14-F1
#
_entry.id   AF-A0ABD1QZ14-F1
#
_cell.length_a   1.000
_cell.length_b   1.000
_cell.length_c   1.000
_cell.angle_alpha   90.00
_cell.angle_beta   90.00
_cell.angle_gamma   90.00
#
_symmetry.space_group_name_H-M   'P 1'
#
loop_
_entity.id
_entity.type
_entity.pdbx_description
1 polymer ?
#
loop_
_entity_poly.entity_id
_entity_poly.type
_entity_poly.pdbx_seq_one_letter_code
_entity_poly.pdbx_strand_id
1 'polypeptide(L)'
;MGSSLSCCDSEKVEEAGFTVGGGNSTPWRIFTYKELHAATNGFSEDYKLGEGGFGSVYWGKTSDGLQIAVKKLKSMNSKAEMEFAVEVEVLGRVRHKNLLGLRGYCAGNDQRLIVYDYMSNLSLLSHLHGQFVGESQLDWKKRMKIVLGSAEGIL
;
A
#
# COMPACT_ATOMS: atom_id res chain seq x y z
N MET A 1 25.91 6.10 51.22
CA MET A 1 25.76 5.39 49.94
C MET A 1 24.49 4.55 50.04
N GLY A 2 23.53 4.76 49.14
CA GLY A 2 22.27 4.01 49.06
C GLY A 2 21.09 4.67 49.76
N SER A 3 20.47 5.66 49.09
CA SER A 3 19.17 6.20 49.47
C SER A 3 18.05 5.33 48.91
N SER A 4 16.97 5.35 49.68
CA SER A 4 15.72 4.60 49.73
C SER A 4 14.65 4.95 48.66
N LEU A 5 13.54 4.21 48.77
CA LEU A 5 12.16 4.43 48.26
C LEU A 5 11.90 3.91 46.83
N SER A 6 11.03 2.91 46.59
CA SER A 6 9.60 2.69 46.87
C SER A 6 8.67 3.18 45.76
N CYS A 7 7.70 2.32 45.46
CA CYS A 7 6.40 2.58 44.85
C CYS A 7 6.30 2.64 43.32
N CYS A 8 5.34 1.83 42.86
CA CYS A 8 4.59 1.82 41.61
C CYS A 8 4.70 3.07 40.74
N ASP A 9 4.89 2.88 39.43
CA ASP A 9 3.87 3.31 38.47
C ASP A 9 4.04 2.62 37.12
N SER A 10 2.91 2.25 36.52
CA SER A 10 2.83 1.78 35.14
C SER A 10 3.00 2.99 34.22
N GLU A 11 4.17 3.13 33.61
CA GLU A 11 4.38 4.16 32.59
C GLU A 11 3.64 3.76 31.31
N LYS A 12 2.53 4.46 31.08
CA LYS A 12 1.85 4.54 29.79
C LYS A 12 2.86 4.97 28.74
N VAL A 13 3.05 4.16 27.70
CA VAL A 13 3.67 4.63 26.46
C VAL A 13 2.67 5.60 25.83
N GLU A 14 3.00 6.90 25.89
CA GLU A 14 2.30 7.92 25.15
C GLU A 14 2.41 7.60 23.66
N GLU A 15 1.29 7.20 23.04
CA GLU A 15 1.14 7.35 21.60
C GLU A 15 1.30 8.84 21.29
N ALA A 16 2.36 9.18 20.56
CA ALA A 16 2.48 10.48 19.92
C ALA A 16 1.37 10.59 18.86
N GLY A 17 0.19 11.02 19.31
CA GLY A 17 -0.93 11.38 18.46
C GLY A 17 -0.53 12.59 17.63
N PHE A 18 -0.31 12.36 16.34
CA PHE A 18 -0.23 13.45 15.38
C PHE A 18 -1.65 13.94 15.09
N THR A 19 -2.16 14.85 15.93
CA THR A 19 -3.41 15.56 15.65
C THR A 19 -3.13 16.67 14.65
N VAL A 20 -3.46 16.46 13.37
CA VAL A 20 -3.68 17.58 12.44
C VAL A 20 -5.14 17.96 12.51
N GLY A 21 -5.41 19.02 13.26
CA GLY A 21 -6.65 19.77 13.15
C GLY A 21 -6.65 20.63 11.87
N GLY A 22 -7.80 20.66 11.20
CA GLY A 22 -8.21 21.79 10.36
C GLY A 22 -7.80 21.76 8.88
N GLY A 23 -8.68 21.18 8.05
CA GLY A 23 -8.95 21.72 6.71
C GLY A 23 -7.86 21.56 5.65
N ASN A 24 -7.53 20.32 5.28
CA ASN A 24 -7.11 19.90 3.94
C ASN A 24 -7.20 18.37 3.92
N SER A 25 -8.11 17.79 3.11
CA SER A 25 -8.21 16.33 3.02
C SER A 25 -6.87 15.78 2.52
N THR A 26 -6.10 15.13 3.39
CA THR A 26 -4.90 14.43 2.93
C THR A 26 -5.30 13.43 1.85
N PRO A 27 -4.52 13.33 0.77
CA PRO A 27 -4.90 12.50 -0.37
C PRO A 27 -4.96 11.00 -0.05
N TRP A 28 -4.46 10.62 1.12
CA TRP A 28 -4.35 9.28 1.65
C TRP A 28 -4.71 9.28 3.14
N ARG A 29 -4.98 8.10 3.71
CA ARG A 29 -5.27 7.92 5.15
C ARG A 29 -4.48 6.76 5.76
N ILE A 30 -4.48 6.70 7.10
CA ILE A 30 -3.94 5.55 7.84
C ILE A 30 -5.05 4.51 7.97
N PHE A 31 -4.75 3.26 7.59
CA PHE A 31 -5.62 2.10 7.74
C PHE A 31 -5.22 1.30 8.98
N THR A 32 -6.21 0.69 9.63
CA THR A 32 -5.91 -0.30 10.68
C THR A 32 -5.63 -1.66 10.04
N TYR A 33 -4.81 -2.49 10.69
CA TYR A 33 -4.59 -3.87 10.23
C TYR A 33 -5.90 -4.65 10.17
N LYS A 34 -6.77 -4.50 11.19
CA LYS A 34 -8.08 -5.16 11.25
C LYS A 34 -8.95 -4.82 10.04
N GLU A 35 -8.94 -3.56 9.63
CA GLU A 35 -9.67 -3.12 8.44
C GLU A 35 -9.15 -3.78 7.17
N LEU A 36 -7.83 -3.77 6.94
CA LEU A 36 -7.24 -4.37 5.74
C LEU A 36 -7.34 -5.90 5.75
N HIS A 37 -7.26 -6.52 6.92
CA HIS A 37 -7.48 -7.94 7.10
C HIS A 37 -8.92 -8.31 6.75
N ALA A 38 -9.92 -7.55 7.20
CA ALA A 38 -11.30 -7.79 6.81
C ALA A 38 -11.52 -7.54 5.31
N ALA A 39 -10.98 -6.46 4.76
CA ALA A 39 -11.15 -6.10 3.35
C ALA A 39 -10.56 -7.14 2.38
N THR A 40 -9.51 -7.84 2.78
CA THR A 40 -8.81 -8.86 1.97
C THR A 40 -9.19 -10.30 2.33
N ASN A 41 -10.26 -10.49 3.11
CA ASN A 41 -10.67 -11.81 3.62
C ASN A 41 -9.51 -12.58 4.29
N GLY A 42 -8.78 -11.90 5.17
CA GLY A 42 -7.63 -12.45 5.88
C GLY A 42 -6.38 -12.63 5.03
N PHE A 43 -6.21 -11.81 3.99
CA PHE A 43 -5.16 -11.99 2.97
C PHE A 43 -5.24 -13.37 2.30
N SER A 44 -6.45 -13.79 1.93
CA SER A 44 -6.66 -15.07 1.25
C SER A 44 -5.89 -15.13 -0.08
N GLU A 45 -5.33 -16.30 -0.39
CA GLU A 45 -4.67 -16.56 -1.67
C GLU A 45 -5.65 -16.41 -2.85
N ASP A 46 -6.97 -16.60 -2.62
CA ASP A 46 -8.01 -16.35 -3.64
C ASP A 46 -8.06 -14.90 -4.09
N TYR A 47 -7.64 -13.97 -3.23
CA TYR A 47 -7.61 -12.54 -3.50
C TYR A 47 -6.20 -12.03 -3.84
N LYS A 48 -5.23 -12.92 -4.02
CA LYS A 48 -3.87 -12.54 -4.37
C LYS A 48 -3.79 -12.10 -5.83
N LEU A 49 -3.36 -10.86 -6.03
CA LEU A 49 -3.14 -10.26 -7.35
C LEU A 49 -1.74 -10.56 -7.89
N GLY A 50 -0.78 -10.78 -7.01
CA GLY A 50 0.59 -11.10 -7.41
C GLY A 50 1.55 -11.14 -6.22
N GLU A 51 2.76 -11.63 -6.50
CA GLU A 51 3.83 -11.76 -5.52
C GLU A 51 5.19 -11.51 -6.18
N GLY A 52 6.11 -10.89 -5.44
CA GLY A 52 7.48 -10.67 -5.89
C GLY A 52 8.44 -10.49 -4.72
N GLY A 53 9.65 -9.99 -5.01
CA GLY A 53 10.68 -9.73 -3.99
C GLY A 53 10.26 -8.72 -2.92
N PHE A 54 9.35 -7.80 -3.27
CA PHE A 54 8.89 -6.72 -2.40
C PHE A 54 7.70 -7.10 -1.52
N GLY A 55 7.06 -8.25 -1.72
CA GLY A 55 5.85 -8.59 -1.00
C GLY A 55 4.81 -9.34 -1.82
N SER A 56 3.63 -9.47 -1.24
CA SER A 56 2.43 -9.98 -1.89
C SER A 56 1.38 -8.88 -1.98
N VAL A 57 0.65 -8.83 -3.09
CA VAL A 57 -0.40 -7.85 -3.33
C VAL A 57 -1.74 -8.58 -3.35
N TYR A 58 -2.69 -8.08 -2.58
CA TYR A 58 -4.03 -8.65 -2.46
C TYR A 58 -5.07 -7.64 -2.92
N TRP A 59 -6.10 -8.12 -3.60
CA TRP A 59 -7.33 -7.37 -3.80
C TRP A 59 -8.10 -7.30 -2.49
N GLY A 60 -8.75 -6.18 -2.24
CA GLY A 60 -9.68 -6.06 -1.14
C GLY A 60 -10.81 -5.10 -1.46
N LYS A 61 -11.86 -5.19 -0.65
CA LYS A 61 -12.99 -4.26 -0.68
C LYS A 61 -13.28 -3.79 0.73
N THR A 62 -13.16 -2.50 0.97
CA THR A 62 -13.47 -1.89 2.27
C THR A 62 -14.97 -1.89 2.53
N SER A 63 -15.38 -1.61 3.77
CA SER A 63 -16.79 -1.62 4.20
C SER A 63 -17.66 -0.58 3.48
N ASP A 64 -17.07 0.53 3.04
CA ASP A 64 -17.70 1.56 2.20
C ASP A 64 -17.73 1.19 0.71
N GLY A 65 -17.22 0.01 0.33
CA GLY A 65 -17.29 -0.54 -1.01
C GLY A 65 -16.14 -0.15 -1.94
N LEU A 66 -15.15 0.62 -1.45
CA LEU A 66 -13.97 0.97 -2.23
C LEU A 66 -13.11 -0.29 -2.50
N GLN A 67 -12.78 -0.52 -3.77
CA GLN A 67 -11.87 -1.58 -4.18
C GLN A 67 -10.42 -1.10 -4.09
N ILE A 68 -9.56 -1.89 -3.45
CA ILE A 68 -8.18 -1.54 -3.16
C ILE A 68 -7.22 -2.67 -3.52
N ALA A 69 -5.97 -2.31 -3.78
CA ALA A 69 -4.86 -3.25 -3.82
C ALA A 69 -3.98 -3.04 -2.58
N VAL A 70 -3.81 -4.09 -1.78
CA VAL A 70 -3.04 -4.07 -0.52
C VAL A 70 -1.73 -4.81 -0.72
N LYS A 71 -0.63 -4.07 -0.80
CA LYS A 71 0.74 -4.60 -0.84
C LYS A 71 1.20 -4.87 0.59
N LYS A 72 1.36 -6.14 0.96
CA LYS A 72 1.92 -6.59 2.23
C LYS A 72 3.40 -6.93 2.05
N LEU A 73 4.29 -6.21 2.74
CA LEU A 73 5.73 -6.47 2.66
C LEU A 73 6.09 -7.79 3.39
N LYS A 74 7.04 -8.55 2.84
CA LYS A 74 7.40 -9.91 3.30
C LYS A 74 8.32 -9.96 4.52
N SER A 75 9.20 -8.98 4.68
CA SER A 75 10.25 -8.97 5.71
C SER A 75 10.34 -7.58 6.32
N MET A 76 10.38 -7.52 7.65
CA MET A 76 10.63 -6.30 8.41
C MET A 76 12.13 -6.21 8.68
N ASN A 77 12.89 -5.87 7.63
CA ASN A 77 14.30 -5.51 7.77
C ASN A 77 14.48 -4.01 7.50
N SER A 78 15.66 -3.47 7.83
CA SER A 78 15.93 -2.03 7.67
C SER A 78 15.75 -1.54 6.24
N LYS A 79 16.05 -2.38 5.23
CA LYS A 79 15.85 -2.05 3.81
C LYS A 79 14.36 -1.97 3.47
N ALA A 80 13.56 -2.94 3.89
CA ALA A 80 12.11 -2.94 3.65
C ALA A 80 11.41 -1.77 4.36
N GLU A 81 11.88 -1.39 5.54
CA GLU A 81 11.39 -0.21 6.26
C GLU A 81 11.72 1.09 5.51
N MET A 82 12.94 1.19 4.97
CA MET A 82 13.33 2.30 4.10
C MET A 82 12.50 2.34 2.81
N GLU A 83 12.31 1.21 2.14
CA GLU A 83 11.49 1.12 0.93
C GLU A 83 10.03 1.53 1.22
N PHE A 84 9.47 1.09 2.35
CA PHE A 84 8.15 1.52 2.81
C PHE A 84 8.09 3.04 3.02
N ALA A 85 9.03 3.60 3.77
CA ALA A 85 9.06 5.02 4.08
C ALA A 85 9.17 5.87 2.81
N VAL A 86 10.08 5.49 1.89
CA VAL A 86 10.24 6.16 0.60
C VAL A 86 8.96 6.07 -0.21
N GLU A 87 8.34 4.90 -0.31
CA GLU A 87 7.14 4.69 -1.11
C GLU A 87 5.96 5.52 -0.56
N VAL A 88 5.77 5.55 0.76
CA VAL A 88 4.74 6.36 1.40
C VAL A 88 5.02 7.87 1.30
N GLU A 89 6.27 8.30 1.48
CA GLU A 89 6.63 9.73 1.41
C GLU A 89 6.49 10.28 -0.01
N VAL A 90 6.99 9.53 -1.01
CA VAL A 90 6.98 9.96 -2.41
C VAL A 90 5.57 9.89 -2.97
N LEU A 91 4.92 8.72 -2.89
CA LEU A 91 3.58 8.55 -3.48
C LEU A 91 2.49 9.26 -2.68
N GLY A 92 2.74 9.59 -1.41
CA GLY A 92 1.86 10.42 -0.62
C GLY A 92 1.79 11.87 -1.08
N ARG A 93 2.78 12.35 -1.84
CA ARG A 93 2.88 13.75 -2.31
C ARG A 93 2.62 13.92 -3.80
N VAL A 94 2.67 12.84 -4.58
CA VAL A 94 2.52 12.90 -6.04
C VAL A 94 1.17 12.33 -6.45
N ARG A 95 0.45 13.09 -7.27
CA ARG A 95 -0.78 12.62 -7.95
C ARG A 95 -0.67 12.90 -9.44
N HIS A 96 -0.72 11.84 -10.23
CA HIS A 96 -0.70 11.93 -11.68
C HIS A 96 -1.61 10.85 -12.27
N LYS A 97 -2.29 11.16 -13.39
CA LYS A 97 -3.23 10.23 -14.07
C LYS A 97 -2.57 8.92 -14.53
N ASN A 98 -1.23 8.90 -14.67
CA ASN A 98 -0.43 7.74 -15.07
C ASN A 98 0.42 7.15 -13.95
N LEU A 99 0.25 7.61 -12.71
CA LEU A 99 0.85 6.99 -11.54
C LEU A 99 -0.22 6.27 -10.74
N LEU A 100 0.16 5.13 -10.15
CA LEU A 100 -0.76 4.36 -9.32
C LEU A 100 -1.13 5.17 -8.07
N GLY A 101 -2.42 5.39 -7.86
CA GLY A 101 -2.91 6.23 -6.78
C GLY A 101 -2.70 5.58 -5.41
N LEU A 102 -1.92 6.24 -4.55
CA LEU A 102 -1.81 5.85 -3.14
C LEU A 102 -3.09 6.27 -2.40
N ARG A 103 -3.72 5.30 -1.73
CA ARG A 103 -4.89 5.51 -0.86
C ARG A 103 -4.49 5.60 0.61
N GLY A 104 -3.39 4.98 0.99
CA GLY A 104 -2.93 4.99 2.36
C GLY A 104 -1.95 3.88 2.69
N TYR A 105 -1.72 3.70 3.97
CA TYR A 105 -0.86 2.65 4.50
C TYR A 105 -1.35 2.18 5.86
N CYS A 106 -0.82 1.03 6.30
CA CYS A 106 -0.92 0.55 7.67
C CYS A 106 0.49 0.23 8.17
N ALA A 107 0.87 0.85 9.28
CA ALA A 107 2.11 0.58 10.00
C ALA A 107 1.75 0.07 11.41
N GLY A 108 1.67 -1.25 11.56
CA GLY A 108 1.55 -1.91 12.86
C GLY A 108 2.90 -2.45 13.32
N ASN A 109 3.01 -2.92 14.57
CA ASN A 109 4.29 -3.32 15.21
C ASN A 109 5.23 -4.08 14.26
N ASP A 110 4.75 -5.14 13.60
CA ASP A 110 5.55 -5.94 12.66
C ASP A 110 4.95 -6.02 11.25
N GLN A 111 4.09 -5.07 10.88
CA GLN A 111 3.37 -5.12 9.61
C GLN A 111 3.48 -3.78 8.89
N ARG A 112 3.89 -3.85 7.63
CA ARG A 112 3.88 -2.74 6.69
C ARG A 112 3.01 -3.11 5.51
N LEU A 113 1.92 -2.36 5.36
CA LEU A 113 1.01 -2.51 4.24
C LEU A 113 0.83 -1.17 3.53
N ILE A 114 0.83 -1.21 2.21
CA ILE A 114 0.58 -0.05 1.37
C ILE A 114 -0.68 -0.30 0.57
N VAL A 115 -1.55 0.70 0.49
CA VAL A 115 -2.89 0.60 -0.09
C VAL A 115 -2.96 1.49 -1.31
N TYR A 116 -3.28 0.91 -2.45
CA TYR A 116 -3.44 1.60 -3.73
C TYR A 116 -4.86 1.47 -4.27
N ASP A 117 -5.15 2.28 -5.27
CA ASP A 117 -6.23 2.02 -6.21
C ASP A 117 -6.13 0.62 -6.81
N TYR A 118 -7.25 -0.10 -6.85
CA TYR A 118 -7.32 -1.35 -7.60
C TYR A 118 -7.41 -1.07 -9.11
N MET A 119 -6.55 -1.74 -9.88
CA MET A 119 -6.53 -1.68 -11.33
C MET A 119 -7.11 -2.98 -11.91
N SER A 120 -8.29 -2.91 -12.52
CA SER A 120 -9.01 -4.08 -13.04
C SER A 120 -8.26 -4.86 -14.12
N ASN A 121 -7.41 -4.18 -14.89
CA ASN A 121 -6.60 -4.79 -15.94
C ASN A 121 -5.27 -5.36 -15.44
N LEU A 122 -4.99 -5.30 -14.13
CA LEU A 122 -3.78 -5.84 -13.51
C LEU A 122 -2.49 -5.31 -14.18
N SER A 123 -1.38 -6.02 -14.00
CA SER A 123 -0.07 -5.58 -14.48
C SER A 123 0.11 -5.78 -15.98
N LEU A 124 0.87 -4.89 -16.63
CA LEU A 124 1.27 -5.07 -18.03
C LEU A 124 2.04 -6.40 -18.25
N LEU A 125 2.84 -6.82 -17.26
CA LEU A 125 3.55 -8.09 -17.29
C LEU A 125 2.57 -9.27 -17.46
N SER A 126 1.43 -9.24 -16.76
CA SER A 126 0.38 -10.26 -16.87
C SER A 126 -0.20 -10.38 -18.28
N HIS A 127 -0.22 -9.27 -19.04
CA HIS A 127 -0.72 -9.22 -20.42
C HIS A 127 0.34 -9.51 -21.49
N LEU A 128 1.62 -9.29 -21.19
CA LEU A 128 2.72 -9.53 -22.12
C LEU A 128 3.34 -10.92 -21.97
N HIS A 129 3.39 -11.44 -20.74
CA HIS A 129 4.11 -12.66 -20.39
C HIS A 129 3.38 -13.54 -19.36
N GLY A 130 2.19 -13.14 -18.89
CA GLY A 130 1.45 -13.88 -17.87
C GLY A 130 0.19 -14.58 -18.40
N GLN A 131 -0.73 -14.81 -17.48
CA GLN A 131 -1.96 -15.57 -17.72
C GLN A 131 -2.88 -15.01 -18.81
N PHE A 132 -2.74 -13.73 -19.17
CA PHE A 132 -3.62 -13.10 -20.16
C PHE A 132 -3.05 -13.05 -21.57
N VAL A 133 -1.86 -13.61 -21.85
CA VAL A 133 -1.23 -13.50 -23.18
C VAL A 133 -2.14 -13.95 -24.32
N GLY A 134 -2.90 -15.04 -24.15
CA GLY A 134 -3.83 -15.55 -25.17
C GLY A 134 -5.09 -14.69 -25.36
N GLU A 135 -5.49 -13.91 -24.35
CA GLU A 135 -6.67 -13.03 -24.35
C GLU A 135 -6.30 -11.55 -24.54
N SER A 136 -5.01 -11.24 -24.46
CA SER A 136 -4.44 -9.91 -24.41
C SER A 136 -4.70 -9.18 -25.72
N GLN A 137 -5.65 -8.25 -25.68
CA GLN A 137 -5.94 -7.36 -26.80
C GLN A 137 -5.00 -6.15 -26.79
N LEU A 138 -3.69 -6.34 -26.58
CA LEU A 138 -2.69 -5.27 -26.69
C LEU A 138 -2.27 -5.08 -28.14
N ASP A 139 -3.14 -4.50 -28.96
CA ASP A 139 -2.77 -4.04 -30.30
C ASP A 139 -1.73 -2.90 -30.24
N TRP A 140 -1.15 -2.57 -31.39
CA TRP A 140 -0.13 -1.52 -31.47
C TRP A 140 -0.61 -0.18 -30.90
N LYS A 141 -1.85 0.20 -31.17
CA LYS A 141 -2.44 1.46 -30.70
C LYS A 141 -2.51 1.52 -29.17
N LYS A 142 -2.96 0.45 -28.52
CA LYS A 142 -3.01 0.34 -27.05
C LYS A 142 -1.61 0.30 -26.46
N ARG A 143 -0.68 -0.44 -27.06
CA ARG A 143 0.73 -0.46 -26.63
C ARG A 143 1.32 0.94 -26.66
N MET A 144 1.09 1.69 -27.74
CA MET A 144 1.59 3.06 -27.82
C MET A 144 0.95 4.00 -26.79
N LYS A 145 -0.34 3.83 -26.50
CA LYS A 145 -0.99 4.59 -25.41
C LYS A 145 -0.35 4.29 -24.05
N ILE A 146 0.00 3.02 -23.79
CA ILE A 146 0.69 2.62 -22.56
C ILE A 146 2.07 3.25 -22.49
N VAL A 147 2.86 3.18 -23.56
CA VAL A 147 4.20 3.78 -23.63
C VAL A 147 4.16 5.28 -23.36
N LEU A 148 3.27 6.01 -24.05
CA LEU A 148 3.12 7.45 -23.86
C LEU A 148 2.66 7.78 -22.44
N GLY A 149 1.66 7.07 -21.92
CA GLY A 149 1.19 7.28 -20.55
C GLY A 149 2.27 7.02 -19.50
N SER A 150 3.07 5.95 -19.66
CA SER A 150 4.21 5.67 -18.77
C SER A 150 5.26 6.78 -18.83
N ALA A 151 5.58 7.29 -20.02
CA ALA A 151 6.51 8.40 -20.17
C ALA A 151 5.99 9.69 -19.52
N GLU A 152 4.71 10.02 -19.72
CA GLU A 152 4.04 11.16 -19.07
C GLU A 152 3.99 11.03 -17.53
N GLY A 153 4.01 9.81 -16.99
CA GLY A 153 4.01 9.59 -15.54
C GLY A 153 5.37 9.76 -14.86
N ILE A 154 6.46 9.65 -15.62
CA ILE A 154 7.84 9.69 -15.11
C ILE A 154 8.46 11.09 -15.28
N LEU A 155 8.08 11.80 -16.35
CA LEU A 155 8.55 13.16 -16.69
C LEU A 155 7.79 14.24 -15.90
#